data_AF-A0A4P8PHL1-F1
#
_entry.id   AF-A0A4P8PHL1-F1
#
_cell.length_a   1.000
_cell.length_b   1.000
_cell.length_c   1.000
_cell.angle_alpha   90.00
_cell.angle_beta   90.00
_cell.angle_gamma   90.00
#
_symmetry.space_group_name_H-M   'P 1'
#
loop_
_entity.id
_entity.type
_entity.pdbx_description
1 polymer ?
#
loop_
_entity_poly.entity_id
_entity_poly.type
_entity_poly.pdbx_seq_one_letter_code
_entity_poly.pdbx_strand_id
1 'polypeptide(L)'
;MAFRSCVGVVLLGCLVLASAAGPKPKGRKPVNPPVRTIAENERKAEQEAEITNDCPEDGFFADAEQCDKYYECRGGTIIEKLCPDGMVFNDYSPQEEKCDLPFNLDCSARPKLQTPIPALHCPRQNGYFSHEDPKECGKFYYCVDGKFNMITCPDGLVYNDKTGICTWPDEAKKKGCGAAEVFAFDCPPVNETFGLTHPRYADPEDCQFFYVCINGNTPRRSGCKLGQAFDDVNKKCEWARKVPECADWYKGQLTDAELEALENPPTPKPKPAGSAPSRRKPMRPHKAKAVEVDADEE
;
A
#
# COMPACT_ATOMS: atom_id res chain seq x y z
N MET A 1 55.73 -9.63 58.39
CA MET A 1 54.80 -9.10 59.42
C MET A 1 53.41 -9.16 58.80
N ALA A 2 52.60 -10.23 58.92
CA ALA A 2 51.91 -10.80 60.10
C ALA A 2 51.13 -9.69 60.85
N PHE A 3 49.79 -9.70 60.98
CA PHE A 3 48.89 -10.63 61.68
C PHE A 3 47.41 -10.31 61.31
N ARG A 4 46.52 -11.30 60.98
CA ARG A 4 45.45 -11.96 61.81
C ARG A 4 44.29 -11.03 62.25
N SER A 5 43.03 -11.42 62.48
CA SER A 5 42.21 -12.65 62.44
C SER A 5 40.75 -12.28 62.80
N CYS A 6 39.77 -13.12 62.41
CA CYS A 6 38.59 -13.64 63.18
C CYS A 6 37.49 -14.06 62.18
N VAL A 7 37.24 -15.35 61.87
CA VAL A 7 36.67 -16.48 62.65
C VAL A 7 35.16 -16.32 62.94
N GLY A 8 34.35 -17.32 62.54
CA GLY A 8 33.04 -17.56 63.15
C GLY A 8 32.02 -18.36 62.33
N VAL A 9 32.23 -19.66 62.13
CA VAL A 9 31.19 -20.65 61.78
C VAL A 9 30.59 -21.18 63.09
N VAL A 10 29.25 -21.27 63.19
CA VAL A 10 28.56 -22.08 64.20
C VAL A 10 27.49 -22.95 63.55
N LEU A 11 27.60 -24.23 63.89
CA LEU A 11 26.81 -25.41 63.55
C LEU A 11 25.93 -25.81 64.76
N LEU A 12 25.12 -26.88 64.58
CA LEU A 12 24.38 -27.72 65.56
C LEU A 12 22.94 -27.28 65.88
N GLY A 13 21.93 -28.17 65.97
CA GLY A 13 21.85 -29.64 65.90
C GLY A 13 20.35 -30.06 65.85
N CYS A 14 19.98 -31.14 65.15
CA CYS A 14 19.88 -32.56 65.59
C CYS A 14 18.51 -32.93 66.24
N LEU A 15 17.69 -33.78 65.59
CA LEU A 15 17.46 -35.23 65.86
C LEU A 15 16.20 -35.46 66.76
N VAL A 16 15.30 -36.46 66.64
CA VAL A 16 15.15 -37.76 65.95
C VAL A 16 13.62 -38.03 65.84
N LEU A 17 13.07 -38.92 65.00
CA LEU A 17 12.82 -40.35 65.33
C LEU A 17 12.53 -41.18 64.06
N ALA A 18 12.99 -42.43 64.11
CA ALA A 18 13.08 -43.41 63.03
C ALA A 18 11.87 -44.37 62.94
N SER A 19 11.61 -44.95 61.76
CA SER A 19 11.79 -46.40 61.47
C SER A 19 10.96 -46.98 60.30
N ALA A 20 11.62 -47.89 59.57
CA ALA A 20 11.14 -49.12 58.92
C ALA A 20 10.45 -49.12 57.52
N ALA A 21 11.29 -49.40 56.51
CA ALA A 21 11.22 -50.39 55.42
C ALA A 21 9.89 -50.95 54.85
N GLY A 22 9.81 -50.98 53.50
CA GLY A 22 8.97 -51.89 52.69
C GLY A 22 9.25 -51.78 51.16
N PRO A 23 9.40 -52.87 50.38
CA PRO A 23 9.88 -52.85 48.99
C PRO A 23 8.78 -52.83 47.90
N LYS A 24 9.11 -52.27 46.72
CA LYS A 24 8.29 -52.20 45.48
C LYS A 24 7.86 -53.57 44.96
N PRO A 25 6.70 -53.68 44.25
CA PRO A 25 6.79 -54.09 42.85
C PRO A 25 5.73 -53.53 41.85
N LYS A 26 6.23 -53.36 40.62
CA LYS A 26 5.65 -53.62 39.27
C LYS A 26 4.37 -52.91 38.83
N GLY A 27 4.55 -52.06 37.80
CA GLY A 27 3.49 -51.49 37.00
C GLY A 27 2.75 -52.51 36.12
N ARG A 28 1.51 -52.15 35.80
CA ARG A 28 0.71 -52.69 34.69
C ARG A 28 0.16 -51.49 33.91
N LYS A 29 0.36 -51.50 32.59
CA LYS A 29 -0.19 -50.52 31.65
C LYS A 29 -1.68 -50.83 31.43
N PRO A 30 -2.57 -49.81 31.37
CA PRO A 30 -3.90 -49.99 30.80
C PRO A 30 -3.83 -49.98 29.26
N VAL A 31 -4.54 -50.93 28.66
CA VAL A 31 -4.71 -51.14 27.22
C VAL A 31 -5.79 -50.17 26.73
N ASN A 32 -5.49 -49.34 25.73
CA ASN A 32 -6.48 -48.60 24.95
C ASN A 32 -6.64 -49.27 23.56
N PRO A 33 -7.88 -49.42 23.06
CA PRO A 33 -8.16 -50.06 21.78
C PRO A 33 -7.76 -49.17 20.57
N PRO A 34 -7.59 -49.74 19.36
CA PRO A 34 -6.95 -49.07 18.24
C PRO A 34 -7.92 -48.11 17.54
N VAL A 35 -7.67 -46.80 17.69
CA VAL A 35 -8.20 -45.76 16.79
C VAL A 35 -7.22 -45.63 15.62
N ARG A 36 -7.30 -46.57 14.68
CA ARG A 36 -6.59 -46.53 13.40
C ARG A 36 -7.54 -47.07 12.35
N THR A 37 -8.17 -46.19 11.58
CA THR A 37 -8.79 -46.49 10.27
C THR A 37 -9.49 -45.29 9.63
N ILE A 38 -9.74 -44.18 10.34
CA ILE A 38 -10.40 -43.00 9.73
C ILE A 38 -9.38 -41.93 9.29
N ALA A 39 -8.32 -41.69 10.07
CA ALA A 39 -7.32 -40.65 9.77
C ALA A 39 -6.32 -41.00 8.64
N GLU A 40 -6.29 -42.25 8.17
CA GLU A 40 -5.41 -42.69 7.07
C GLU A 40 -6.10 -42.55 5.70
N ASN A 41 -7.44 -42.54 5.65
CA ASN A 41 -8.18 -42.34 4.41
C ASN A 41 -8.40 -40.86 4.06
N GLU A 42 -8.42 -39.96 5.06
CA GLU A 42 -8.50 -38.50 4.80
C GLU A 42 -7.13 -37.90 4.43
N ARG A 43 -6.02 -38.48 4.91
CA ARG A 43 -4.66 -38.04 4.52
C ARG A 43 -4.20 -38.50 3.15
N LYS A 44 -4.94 -39.43 2.53
CA LYS A 44 -4.65 -39.95 1.20
C LYS A 44 -5.41 -39.20 0.08
N ALA A 45 -6.22 -38.20 0.43
CA ALA A 45 -6.94 -37.33 -0.50
C ALA A 45 -6.26 -35.97 -0.71
N GLU A 46 -5.20 -35.65 0.05
CA GLU A 46 -4.38 -34.43 -0.09
C GLU A 46 -2.97 -34.74 -0.65
N GLN A 47 -2.68 -35.99 -0.99
CA GLN A 47 -1.42 -36.39 -1.62
C GLN A 47 -1.70 -36.77 -3.07
N GLU A 48 -1.08 -36.01 -3.97
CA GLU A 48 -1.23 -36.04 -5.42
C GLU A 48 -2.59 -35.50 -5.88
N ALA A 49 -2.65 -34.19 -6.09
CA ALA A 49 -3.34 -33.72 -7.29
C ALA A 49 -2.62 -34.40 -8.46
N GLU A 50 -3.02 -35.62 -8.79
CA GLU A 50 -2.68 -36.22 -10.07
C GLU A 50 -3.05 -35.16 -11.09
N ILE A 51 -2.08 -34.76 -11.90
CA ILE A 51 -2.34 -34.01 -13.12
C ILE A 51 -3.20 -34.96 -13.95
N THR A 52 -4.51 -34.90 -13.76
CA THR A 52 -5.44 -35.67 -14.56
C THR A 52 -5.27 -35.15 -15.97
N ASN A 53 -4.96 -36.03 -16.92
CA ASN A 53 -4.92 -35.67 -18.34
C ASN A 53 -6.32 -35.31 -18.91
N ASP A 54 -7.32 -35.17 -18.02
CA ASP A 54 -8.72 -34.95 -18.32
C ASP A 54 -9.19 -33.66 -17.68
N CYS A 55 -9.92 -32.88 -18.46
CA CYS A 55 -10.60 -31.66 -18.05
C CYS A 55 -11.89 -31.99 -17.28
N PRO A 56 -12.19 -31.30 -16.16
CA PRO A 56 -13.48 -31.44 -15.50
C PRO A 56 -14.65 -31.03 -16.40
N GLU A 57 -14.54 -29.84 -17.02
CA GLU A 57 -15.51 -29.23 -17.93
C GLU A 57 -14.77 -28.26 -18.88
N ASP A 58 -15.47 -27.73 -19.90
CA ASP A 58 -14.94 -26.68 -20.76
C ASP A 58 -14.76 -25.37 -19.96
N GLY A 59 -13.59 -24.75 -20.04
CA GLY A 59 -13.26 -23.56 -19.27
C GLY A 59 -11.77 -23.28 -19.13
N PHE A 60 -11.42 -22.39 -18.20
CA PHE A 60 -10.06 -21.93 -17.92
C PHE A 60 -9.68 -22.24 -16.48
N PHE A 61 -8.53 -22.86 -16.28
CA PHE A 61 -8.07 -23.35 -14.98
C PHE A 61 -6.64 -22.91 -14.70
N ALA A 62 -6.37 -22.46 -13.47
CA ALA A 62 -5.03 -22.05 -13.06
C ALA A 62 -4.05 -23.24 -12.98
N ASP A 63 -2.77 -22.96 -13.22
CA ASP A 63 -1.71 -23.90 -12.87
C ASP A 63 -1.47 -23.98 -11.36
N ALA A 64 -1.08 -25.17 -10.89
CA ALA A 64 -0.88 -25.46 -9.47
C ALA A 64 0.37 -24.77 -8.88
N GLU A 65 1.38 -24.45 -9.70
CA GLU A 65 2.65 -23.92 -9.22
C GLU A 65 3.02 -22.55 -9.80
N GLN A 66 2.48 -22.21 -10.98
CA GLN A 66 2.82 -21.01 -11.73
C GLN A 66 1.64 -20.04 -11.84
N CYS A 67 1.81 -18.80 -11.32
CA CYS A 67 0.70 -17.85 -11.21
C CYS A 67 0.24 -17.28 -12.56
N ASP A 68 1.11 -17.26 -13.55
CA ASP A 68 0.84 -16.73 -14.88
C ASP A 68 0.61 -17.82 -15.93
N LYS A 69 0.56 -19.10 -15.53
CA LYS A 69 0.18 -20.23 -16.38
C LYS A 69 -1.26 -20.66 -16.09
N TYR A 70 -1.97 -21.00 -17.14
CA TYR A 70 -3.33 -21.52 -17.08
C TYR A 70 -3.58 -22.49 -18.24
N TYR A 71 -4.69 -23.20 -18.15
CA TYR A 71 -5.12 -24.20 -19.11
C TYR A 71 -6.49 -23.82 -19.65
N GLU A 72 -6.64 -23.84 -20.98
CA GLU A 72 -7.95 -23.86 -21.62
C GLU A 72 -8.36 -25.32 -21.86
N CYS A 73 -9.49 -25.71 -21.30
CA CYS A 73 -10.12 -26.99 -21.50
C CYS A 73 -11.22 -26.85 -22.55
N ARG A 74 -11.11 -27.62 -23.64
CA ARG A 74 -12.10 -27.63 -24.72
C ARG A 74 -12.30 -29.04 -25.25
N GLY A 75 -13.51 -29.58 -25.10
CA GLY A 75 -13.88 -30.91 -25.56
C GLY A 75 -12.98 -32.01 -24.99
N GLY A 76 -12.60 -31.89 -23.71
CA GLY A 76 -11.68 -32.81 -23.02
C GLY A 76 -10.20 -32.65 -23.40
N THR A 77 -9.84 -31.68 -24.25
CA THR A 77 -8.44 -31.38 -24.59
C THR A 77 -7.92 -30.22 -23.74
N ILE A 78 -6.75 -30.39 -23.14
CA ILE A 78 -6.03 -29.37 -22.39
C ILE A 78 -5.11 -28.59 -23.34
N ILE A 79 -5.25 -27.27 -23.37
CA ILE A 79 -4.38 -26.35 -24.08
C ILE A 79 -3.65 -25.49 -23.06
N GLU A 80 -2.34 -25.64 -22.95
CA GLU A 80 -1.53 -24.81 -22.04
C GLU A 80 -1.38 -23.39 -22.59
N LYS A 81 -1.52 -22.39 -21.72
CA LYS A 81 -1.37 -20.98 -22.05
C LYS A 81 -0.63 -20.23 -20.95
N LEU A 82 -0.09 -19.08 -21.33
CA LEU A 82 0.53 -18.11 -20.41
C LEU A 82 -0.19 -16.78 -20.53
N CYS A 83 -0.34 -16.09 -19.41
CA CYS A 83 -0.72 -14.69 -19.40
C CYS A 83 0.37 -13.85 -20.07
N PRO A 84 0.01 -12.67 -20.62
CA PRO A 84 1.01 -11.70 -21.08
C PRO A 84 2.06 -11.44 -20.01
N ASP A 85 3.34 -11.31 -20.40
CA ASP A 85 4.44 -11.14 -19.45
C ASP A 85 4.19 -9.96 -18.51
N GLY A 86 4.25 -10.22 -17.19
CA GLY A 86 3.95 -9.25 -16.15
C GLY A 86 2.52 -9.28 -15.60
N MET A 87 1.66 -10.14 -16.13
CA MET A 87 0.32 -10.40 -15.61
C MET A 87 0.20 -11.82 -15.06
N VAL A 88 -0.82 -12.07 -14.25
CA VAL A 88 -1.11 -13.37 -13.63
C VAL A 88 -2.55 -13.78 -13.92
N PHE A 89 -2.81 -15.09 -13.96
CA PHE A 89 -4.12 -15.62 -14.30
C PHE A 89 -5.12 -15.41 -13.15
N ASN A 90 -6.29 -14.89 -13.47
CA ASN A 90 -7.41 -14.72 -12.55
C ASN A 90 -8.33 -15.94 -12.65
N ASP A 91 -8.42 -16.73 -11.58
CA ASP A 91 -9.16 -17.98 -11.51
C ASP A 91 -10.53 -17.85 -10.83
N TYR A 92 -11.04 -16.63 -10.64
CA TYR A 92 -12.35 -16.42 -10.00
C TYR A 92 -13.54 -16.92 -10.83
N SER A 93 -13.39 -17.03 -12.15
CA SER A 93 -14.43 -17.53 -13.05
C SER A 93 -13.82 -18.46 -14.10
N PRO A 94 -14.13 -19.77 -14.07
CA PRO A 94 -13.65 -20.73 -15.07
C PRO A 94 -14.15 -20.48 -16.50
N GLN A 95 -15.05 -19.51 -16.71
CA GLN A 95 -15.61 -19.19 -18.02
C GLN A 95 -14.96 -17.95 -18.66
N GLU A 96 -14.05 -17.27 -17.95
CA GLU A 96 -13.38 -16.06 -18.42
C GLU A 96 -11.87 -16.27 -18.53
N GLU A 97 -11.33 -16.09 -19.74
CA GLU A 97 -9.87 -16.03 -19.96
C GLU A 97 -9.34 -14.67 -19.51
N LYS A 98 -9.11 -14.52 -18.21
CA LYS A 98 -8.72 -13.24 -17.64
C LYS A 98 -7.35 -13.28 -16.99
N CYS A 99 -6.50 -12.35 -17.40
CA CYS A 99 -5.24 -12.04 -16.73
C CYS A 99 -5.37 -10.67 -16.04
N ASP A 100 -4.86 -10.56 -14.83
CA ASP A 100 -4.83 -9.33 -14.04
C ASP A 100 -3.40 -9.02 -13.56
N LEU A 101 -3.20 -7.82 -13.03
CA LEU A 101 -1.92 -7.46 -12.43
C LEU A 101 -1.69 -8.26 -11.13
N PRO A 102 -0.42 -8.61 -10.82
CA PRO A 102 -0.07 -9.36 -9.61
C PRO A 102 -0.55 -8.71 -8.30
N PHE A 103 -0.77 -7.39 -8.28
CA PHE A 103 -1.23 -6.66 -7.10
C PHE A 103 -2.70 -6.93 -6.72
N ASN A 104 -3.51 -7.42 -7.67
CA ASN A 104 -4.94 -7.67 -7.46
C ASN A 104 -5.25 -9.12 -7.07
N LEU A 105 -4.25 -10.02 -7.09
CA LEU A 105 -4.43 -11.45 -6.93
C LEU A 105 -3.38 -12.04 -5.99
N ASP A 106 -3.77 -13.02 -5.17
CA ASP A 106 -2.84 -13.71 -4.28
C ASP A 106 -2.17 -14.90 -5.00
N CYS A 107 -0.91 -14.73 -5.37
CA CYS A 107 -0.09 -15.77 -5.99
C CYS A 107 0.69 -16.63 -4.98
N SER A 108 0.46 -16.49 -3.67
CA SER A 108 1.30 -17.13 -2.63
C SER A 108 1.31 -18.65 -2.72
N ALA A 109 0.21 -19.27 -3.19
CA ALA A 109 0.12 -20.72 -3.40
C ALA A 109 0.85 -21.22 -4.66
N ARG A 110 1.02 -20.36 -5.67
CA ARG A 110 1.57 -20.68 -6.99
C ARG A 110 2.57 -19.60 -7.43
N PRO A 111 3.72 -19.45 -6.73
CA PRO A 111 4.57 -18.27 -6.84
C PRO A 111 5.44 -18.23 -8.12
N LYS A 112 5.50 -19.31 -8.90
CA LYS A 112 6.34 -19.34 -10.10
C LYS A 112 5.74 -18.40 -11.16
N LEU A 113 6.61 -17.82 -11.98
CA LEU A 113 6.24 -16.96 -13.10
C LEU A 113 7.08 -17.33 -14.31
N GLN A 114 6.61 -16.97 -15.50
CA GLN A 114 7.37 -17.10 -16.73
C GLN A 114 8.64 -16.24 -16.67
N THR A 115 9.61 -16.58 -17.52
CA THR A 115 10.84 -15.78 -17.67
C THR A 115 10.47 -14.35 -18.13
N PRO A 116 10.95 -13.31 -17.44
CA PRO A 116 10.63 -11.93 -17.79
C PRO A 116 11.18 -11.56 -19.17
N ILE A 117 10.42 -10.74 -19.90
CA ILE A 117 10.84 -10.17 -21.18
C ILE A 117 11.06 -8.66 -20.96
N PRO A 118 12.29 -8.23 -20.64
CA PRO A 118 12.55 -6.84 -20.31
C PRO A 118 12.50 -5.93 -21.54
N ALA A 119 12.10 -4.69 -21.33
CA ALA A 119 12.19 -3.58 -22.27
C ALA A 119 12.69 -2.32 -21.53
N LEU A 120 12.84 -1.20 -22.25
CA LEU A 120 13.28 0.06 -21.64
C LEU A 120 12.31 0.50 -20.53
N HIS A 121 12.84 0.72 -19.32
CA HIS A 121 12.07 1.04 -18.09
C HIS A 121 11.06 -0.03 -17.61
N CYS A 122 10.98 -1.17 -18.30
CA CYS A 122 10.00 -2.22 -18.07
C CYS A 122 10.72 -3.54 -17.78
N PRO A 123 10.93 -3.92 -16.51
CA PRO A 123 11.44 -5.25 -16.14
C PRO A 123 10.63 -6.42 -16.73
N ARG A 124 9.33 -6.22 -16.94
CA ARG A 124 8.42 -7.11 -17.69
C ARG A 124 7.56 -6.29 -18.64
N GLN A 125 6.97 -6.92 -19.65
CA GLN A 125 6.17 -6.23 -20.68
C GLN A 125 5.00 -5.43 -20.09
N ASN A 126 4.35 -5.94 -19.04
CA ASN A 126 3.18 -5.32 -18.41
C ASN A 126 3.40 -5.10 -16.91
N GLY A 127 2.91 -3.99 -16.38
CA GLY A 127 2.90 -3.74 -14.94
C GLY A 127 3.33 -2.34 -14.53
N TYR A 128 3.49 -2.15 -13.22
CA TYR A 128 3.98 -0.92 -12.62
C TYR A 128 5.33 -1.15 -11.97
N PHE A 129 6.31 -0.30 -12.27
CA PHE A 129 7.70 -0.48 -11.86
C PHE A 129 8.29 0.82 -11.33
N SER A 130 9.08 0.73 -10.24
CA SER A 130 9.82 1.88 -9.73
C SER A 130 10.73 2.52 -10.79
N HIS A 131 10.96 3.82 -10.65
CA HIS A 131 12.02 4.52 -11.37
C HIS A 131 13.40 3.92 -11.07
N GLU A 132 14.34 3.94 -12.02
CA GLU A 132 15.65 3.31 -11.84
C GLU A 132 16.56 4.05 -10.86
N ASP A 133 16.45 5.37 -10.83
CA ASP A 133 17.11 6.17 -9.79
C ASP A 133 16.40 5.94 -8.44
N PRO A 134 17.08 5.36 -7.44
CA PRO A 134 16.49 5.12 -6.11
C PRO A 134 16.12 6.41 -5.36
N LYS A 135 16.63 7.58 -5.78
CA LYS A 135 16.26 8.88 -5.21
C LYS A 135 14.94 9.42 -5.76
N GLU A 136 14.50 8.93 -6.91
CA GLU A 136 13.24 9.32 -7.54
C GLU A 136 12.09 8.50 -6.94
N CYS A 137 11.78 8.79 -5.68
CA CYS A 137 10.84 8.03 -4.86
C CYS A 137 9.39 8.15 -5.35
N GLY A 138 9.02 9.31 -5.89
CA GLY A 138 7.68 9.63 -6.36
C GLY A 138 7.46 9.34 -7.84
N LYS A 139 8.41 8.73 -8.57
CA LYS A 139 8.26 8.42 -9.99
C LYS A 139 8.23 6.91 -10.21
N PHE A 140 7.41 6.48 -11.17
CA PHE A 140 7.29 5.08 -11.56
C PHE A 140 6.87 4.97 -13.03
N TYR A 141 6.98 3.78 -13.58
CA TYR A 141 6.64 3.46 -14.96
C TYR A 141 5.42 2.55 -15.00
N TYR A 142 4.47 2.88 -15.88
CA TYR A 142 3.37 2.01 -16.26
C TYR A 142 3.66 1.42 -17.64
N CYS A 143 3.84 0.11 -17.71
CA CYS A 143 4.21 -0.63 -18.90
C CYS A 143 3.01 -1.40 -19.48
N VAL A 144 2.84 -1.30 -20.79
CA VAL A 144 1.91 -2.09 -21.59
C VAL A 144 2.65 -2.57 -22.83
N ASP A 145 2.75 -3.88 -23.02
CA ASP A 145 3.49 -4.51 -24.14
C ASP A 145 4.90 -3.91 -24.34
N GLY A 146 5.61 -3.73 -23.23
CA GLY A 146 7.00 -3.23 -23.20
C GLY A 146 7.14 -1.73 -23.49
N LYS A 147 6.03 -1.00 -23.66
CA LYS A 147 6.01 0.46 -23.81
C LYS A 147 5.63 1.10 -22.48
N PHE A 148 6.47 2.01 -22.00
CA PHE A 148 6.28 2.68 -20.71
C PHE A 148 5.63 4.07 -20.86
N ASN A 149 4.88 4.45 -19.83
CA ASN A 149 4.57 5.84 -19.50
C ASN A 149 5.13 6.14 -18.12
N MET A 150 5.89 7.23 -17.96
CA MET A 150 6.34 7.68 -16.64
C MET A 150 5.23 8.45 -15.94
N ILE A 151 4.95 8.07 -14.69
CA ILE A 151 3.93 8.69 -13.85
C ILE A 151 4.61 9.21 -12.59
N THR A 152 4.22 10.43 -12.19
CA THR A 152 4.63 11.04 -10.93
C THR A 152 3.49 10.92 -9.92
N CYS A 153 3.79 10.39 -8.75
CA CYS A 153 2.89 10.38 -7.60
C CYS A 153 2.51 11.80 -7.19
N PRO A 154 1.34 12.00 -6.56
CA PRO A 154 1.04 13.25 -5.88
C PRO A 154 2.17 13.65 -4.91
N ASP A 155 2.38 14.96 -4.76
CA ASP A 155 3.47 15.50 -3.97
C ASP A 155 3.52 14.91 -2.55
N GLY A 156 4.72 14.47 -2.15
CA GLY A 156 4.96 13.86 -0.84
C GLY A 156 4.59 12.38 -0.73
N LEU A 157 4.08 11.75 -1.80
CA LEU A 157 3.86 10.30 -1.85
C LEU A 157 4.99 9.57 -2.57
N VAL A 158 5.17 8.31 -2.19
CA VAL A 158 6.21 7.41 -2.69
C VAL A 158 5.53 6.22 -3.37
N TYR A 159 6.05 5.83 -4.53
CA TYR A 159 5.57 4.62 -5.19
C TYR A 159 5.96 3.37 -4.39
N ASN A 160 4.98 2.52 -4.11
CA ASN A 160 5.14 1.29 -3.35
C ASN A 160 5.13 0.08 -4.28
N ASP A 161 6.29 -0.54 -4.49
CA ASP A 161 6.46 -1.71 -5.37
C ASP A 161 5.63 -2.93 -4.98
N LYS A 162 5.15 -3.01 -3.73
CA LYS A 162 4.37 -4.16 -3.25
C LYS A 162 2.89 -4.04 -3.56
N THR A 163 2.37 -2.81 -3.57
CA THR A 163 0.94 -2.53 -3.74
C THR A 163 0.63 -1.92 -5.10
N GLY A 164 1.65 -1.46 -5.84
CA GLY A 164 1.47 -0.83 -7.15
C GLY A 164 0.84 0.55 -7.09
N ILE A 165 0.81 1.19 -5.91
CA ILE A 165 0.17 2.49 -5.69
C ILE A 165 1.12 3.48 -4.98
N CYS A 166 0.80 4.77 -5.10
CA CYS A 166 1.48 5.82 -4.36
C CYS A 166 0.96 5.86 -2.91
N THR A 167 1.83 5.67 -1.93
CA THR A 167 1.51 5.70 -0.50
C THR A 167 2.42 6.66 0.24
N TRP A 168 2.17 6.88 1.54
CA TRP A 168 3.07 7.69 2.35
C TRP A 168 4.44 7.01 2.49
N PRO A 169 5.53 7.79 2.64
CA PRO A 169 6.89 7.28 2.85
C PRO A 169 7.00 6.21 3.95
N ASP A 170 6.31 6.42 5.08
CA ASP A 170 6.30 5.54 6.26
C ASP A 170 5.60 4.19 6.00
N GLU A 171 4.64 4.17 5.08
CA GLU A 171 3.92 2.97 4.66
C GLU A 171 4.66 2.22 3.56
N ALA A 172 5.23 2.95 2.58
CA ALA A 172 5.98 2.39 1.48
C ALA A 172 7.21 1.62 1.97
N LYS A 173 7.85 2.09 3.06
CA LYS A 173 9.07 1.51 3.64
C LYS A 173 10.17 1.28 2.59
N LYS A 174 10.19 2.12 1.56
CA LYS A 174 11.18 2.07 0.47
C LYS A 174 12.48 2.68 1.00
N LYS A 175 13.57 1.92 0.91
CA LYS A 175 14.88 2.32 1.44
C LYS A 175 15.35 3.60 0.74
N GLY A 176 15.72 4.62 1.52
CA GLY A 176 16.16 5.91 0.99
C GLY A 176 15.03 6.85 0.55
N CYS A 177 13.77 6.46 0.80
CA CYS A 177 12.58 7.25 0.51
C CYS A 177 11.74 7.46 1.78
N GLY A 178 12.38 7.67 2.93
CA GLY A 178 11.68 8.03 4.15
C GLY A 178 11.16 9.47 4.07
N ALA A 179 10.30 9.84 5.02
CA ALA A 179 9.66 11.14 5.01
C ALA A 179 10.67 12.29 5.08
N ALA A 180 11.72 12.16 5.90
CA ALA A 180 12.76 13.18 6.02
C ALA A 180 13.54 13.36 4.71
N GLU A 181 13.82 12.27 3.97
CA GLU A 181 14.49 12.35 2.67
C GLU A 181 13.60 12.92 1.57
N VAL A 182 12.32 12.49 1.52
CA VAL A 182 11.35 12.96 0.51
C VAL A 182 11.05 14.44 0.67
N PHE A 183 10.94 14.92 1.90
CA PHE A 183 10.64 16.32 2.20
C PHE A 183 11.88 17.19 2.45
N ALA A 184 13.07 16.60 2.50
CA ALA A 184 14.32 17.28 2.88
C ALA A 184 14.18 18.11 4.17
N PHE A 185 13.41 17.61 5.14
CA PHE A 185 13.08 18.31 6.38
C PHE A 185 13.11 17.33 7.56
N ASP A 186 13.76 17.73 8.64
CA ASP A 186 13.79 16.98 9.89
C ASP A 186 12.88 17.63 10.94
N CYS A 187 12.01 16.83 11.54
CA CYS A 187 11.16 17.28 12.64
C CYS A 187 12.01 17.70 13.85
N PRO A 188 11.78 18.90 14.42
CA PRO A 188 12.45 19.30 15.64
C PRO A 188 12.21 18.28 16.78
N PRO A 189 13.25 17.95 17.56
CA PRO A 189 13.14 16.96 18.62
C PRO A 189 12.21 17.46 19.72
N VAL A 190 11.24 16.62 20.07
CA VAL A 190 10.23 16.90 21.10
C VAL A 190 10.06 15.71 22.03
N ASN A 191 9.49 15.95 23.21
CA ASN A 191 9.11 14.84 24.11
C ASN A 191 7.95 14.03 23.51
N GLU A 192 7.80 12.79 23.96
CA GLU A 192 6.79 11.86 23.42
C GLU A 192 5.36 12.41 23.55
N THR A 193 5.01 12.96 24.71
CA THR A 193 3.66 13.52 24.97
C THR A 193 3.30 14.63 23.98
N PHE A 194 4.25 15.49 23.66
CA PHE A 194 4.06 16.56 22.68
C PHE A 194 4.09 16.01 21.24
N GLY A 195 4.93 15.02 20.94
CA GLY A 195 4.96 14.34 19.65
C GLY A 195 3.61 13.72 19.26
N LEU A 196 2.86 13.20 20.24
CA LEU A 196 1.50 12.68 20.05
C LEU A 196 0.50 13.76 19.59
N THR A 197 0.79 15.04 19.81
CA THR A 197 -0.05 16.15 19.32
C THR A 197 0.19 16.50 17.84
N HIS A 198 1.19 15.85 17.21
CA HIS A 198 1.62 16.09 15.84
C HIS A 198 1.97 17.57 15.59
N PRO A 199 3.06 18.06 16.22
CA PRO A 199 3.40 19.47 16.15
C PRO A 199 3.66 19.93 14.73
N ARG A 200 3.43 21.23 14.50
CA ARG A 200 3.51 21.87 13.20
C ARG A 200 4.65 22.87 13.16
N TYR A 201 5.32 22.97 12.02
CA TYR A 201 6.46 23.85 11.82
C TYR A 201 6.36 24.49 10.45
N ALA A 202 6.63 25.80 10.34
CA ALA A 202 6.70 26.48 9.05
C ALA A 202 7.67 25.79 8.10
N ASP A 203 7.32 25.79 6.81
CA ASP A 203 8.26 25.45 5.76
C ASP A 203 9.27 26.63 5.61
N PRO A 204 10.58 26.37 5.66
CA PRO A 204 11.59 27.44 5.63
C PRO A 204 11.72 28.12 4.26
N GLU A 205 11.25 27.49 3.19
CA GLU A 205 11.39 27.98 1.82
C GLU A 205 10.06 28.47 1.24
N ASP A 206 8.93 28.11 1.85
CA ASP A 206 7.60 28.38 1.31
C ASP A 206 6.59 28.76 2.40
N CYS A 207 6.30 30.06 2.51
CA CYS A 207 5.35 30.58 3.49
C CYS A 207 3.95 29.97 3.40
N GLN A 208 3.52 29.45 2.24
CA GLN A 208 2.20 28.82 2.11
C GLN A 208 2.17 27.44 2.77
N PHE A 209 3.31 26.76 2.89
CA PHE A 209 3.39 25.39 3.38
C PHE A 209 3.95 25.30 4.79
N PHE A 210 3.70 24.16 5.42
CA PHE A 210 4.19 23.80 6.73
C PHE A 210 4.31 22.28 6.84
N TYR A 211 5.10 21.82 7.79
CA TYR A 211 5.25 20.41 8.11
C TYR A 211 4.43 20.03 9.32
N VAL A 212 3.70 18.93 9.22
CA VAL A 212 3.08 18.22 10.35
C VAL A 212 3.96 17.05 10.72
N CYS A 213 4.51 17.06 11.93
CA CYS A 213 5.39 16.00 12.42
C CYS A 213 4.60 14.91 13.12
N ILE A 214 4.20 13.86 12.39
CA ILE A 214 3.48 12.72 12.94
C ILE A 214 4.35 12.02 13.98
N ASN A 215 3.77 11.79 15.16
CA ASN A 215 4.43 11.31 16.38
C ASN A 215 5.70 12.09 16.77
N GLY A 216 5.84 13.34 16.31
CA GLY A 216 6.98 14.20 16.58
C GLY A 216 8.23 13.94 15.73
N ASN A 217 8.22 12.97 14.81
CA ASN A 217 9.42 12.58 14.05
C ASN A 217 9.21 12.36 12.55
N THR A 218 7.97 12.18 12.07
CA THR A 218 7.70 11.85 10.67
C THR A 218 7.05 13.05 9.98
N PRO A 219 7.79 13.84 9.20
CA PRO A 219 7.26 15.06 8.59
C PRO A 219 6.27 14.74 7.48
N ARG A 220 5.21 15.54 7.38
CA ARG A 220 4.29 15.58 6.24
C ARG A 220 4.06 17.02 5.82
N ARG A 221 4.41 17.36 4.58
CA ARG A 221 4.16 18.69 4.05
C ARG A 221 2.65 18.91 3.87
N SER A 222 2.17 20.08 4.24
CA SER A 222 0.78 20.51 4.15
C SER A 222 0.73 21.99 3.78
N GLY A 223 -0.33 22.43 3.13
CA GLY A 223 -0.47 23.80 2.64
C GLY A 223 -1.62 24.55 3.31
N CYS A 224 -1.41 25.83 3.55
CA CYS A 224 -2.47 26.79 3.80
C CYS A 224 -3.22 27.09 2.49
N LYS A 225 -4.41 27.68 2.61
CA LYS A 225 -5.17 28.12 1.43
C LYS A 225 -4.39 29.20 0.68
N LEU A 226 -4.63 29.32 -0.62
CA LEU A 226 -4.04 30.39 -1.42
C LEU A 226 -4.31 31.76 -0.77
N GLY A 227 -3.27 32.59 -0.66
CA GLY A 227 -3.32 33.88 0.02
C GLY A 227 -3.04 33.84 1.53
N GLN A 228 -3.01 32.64 2.14
CA GLN A 228 -2.62 32.43 3.52
C GLN A 228 -1.16 31.98 3.61
N ALA A 229 -0.54 32.26 4.76
CA ALA A 229 0.76 31.77 5.16
C ALA A 229 0.64 31.04 6.51
N PHE A 230 1.57 30.14 6.80
CA PHE A 230 1.62 29.48 8.09
C PHE A 230 2.30 30.39 9.13
N ASP A 231 1.55 30.77 10.16
CA ASP A 231 2.07 31.50 11.32
C ASP A 231 2.72 30.51 12.29
N ASP A 232 4.06 30.51 12.33
CA ASP A 232 4.82 29.58 13.17
C ASP A 232 4.72 29.90 14.67
N VAL A 233 4.31 31.12 15.05
CA VAL A 233 4.12 31.49 16.46
C VAL A 233 2.81 30.92 16.98
N ASN A 234 1.72 31.11 16.22
CA ASN A 234 0.38 30.67 16.59
C ASN A 234 0.03 29.26 16.09
N LYS A 235 0.93 28.62 15.34
CA LYS A 235 0.80 27.27 14.76
C LYS A 235 -0.48 27.07 13.92
N LYS A 236 -0.85 28.09 13.15
CA LYS A 236 -2.07 28.10 12.32
C LYS A 236 -1.85 28.83 11.00
N CYS A 237 -2.67 28.53 10.01
CA CYS A 237 -2.74 29.35 8.80
C CYS A 237 -3.41 30.69 9.12
N GLU A 238 -2.81 31.77 8.66
CA GLU A 238 -3.31 33.14 8.77
C GLU A 238 -3.09 33.87 7.44
N TRP A 239 -3.78 34.98 7.20
CA TRP A 239 -3.55 35.77 5.99
C TRP A 239 -2.10 36.24 5.93
N ALA A 240 -1.45 36.07 4.77
CA ALA A 240 -0.02 36.30 4.62
C ALA A 240 0.41 37.69 5.15
N ARG A 241 -0.38 38.73 4.84
CA ARG A 241 -0.17 40.12 5.30
C ARG A 241 -0.12 40.31 6.84
N LYS A 242 -0.68 39.36 7.62
CA LYS A 242 -0.69 39.39 9.09
C LYS A 242 0.43 38.55 9.70
N VAL A 243 1.15 37.78 8.89
CA VAL A 243 2.32 37.00 9.28
C VAL A 243 3.55 37.84 8.91
N PRO A 244 4.21 38.53 9.85
CA PRO A 244 5.21 39.55 9.53
C PRO A 244 6.34 39.06 8.60
N GLU A 245 6.81 37.83 8.82
CA GLU A 245 7.85 37.17 8.02
C GLU A 245 7.40 36.82 6.60
N CYS A 246 6.09 36.72 6.36
CA CYS A 246 5.48 36.31 5.10
C CYS A 246 4.56 37.37 4.49
N ALA A 247 4.56 38.60 5.03
CA ALA A 247 3.65 39.67 4.63
C ALA A 247 3.70 39.98 3.12
N ASP A 248 4.88 39.76 2.54
CA ASP A 248 5.20 40.08 1.16
C ASP A 248 5.26 38.84 0.25
N TRP A 249 4.99 37.64 0.78
CA TRP A 249 5.16 36.36 0.07
C TRP A 249 4.43 36.30 -1.28
N TYR A 250 3.18 36.77 -1.31
CA TYR A 250 2.35 36.75 -2.53
C TYR A 250 2.54 37.99 -3.42
N LYS A 251 3.39 38.96 -3.05
CA LYS A 251 3.63 40.14 -3.89
C LYS A 251 4.22 39.72 -5.23
N GLY A 252 3.50 40.01 -6.32
CA GLY A 252 3.89 39.62 -7.67
C GLY A 252 3.40 38.24 -8.11
N GLN A 253 2.87 37.42 -7.18
CA GLN A 253 2.11 36.20 -7.51
C GLN A 253 0.62 36.49 -7.63
N LEU A 254 0.10 37.35 -6.74
CA LEU A 254 -1.29 37.81 -6.71
C LEU A 254 -1.31 39.34 -6.62
N THR A 255 -2.35 39.95 -7.17
CA THR A 255 -2.65 41.37 -6.97
C THR A 255 -3.31 41.59 -5.60
N ASP A 256 -3.19 42.81 -5.07
CA ASP A 256 -3.84 43.18 -3.79
C ASP A 256 -5.37 42.96 -3.84
N ALA A 257 -6.00 43.20 -4.99
CA ALA A 257 -7.41 42.98 -5.20
C ALA A 257 -7.80 41.49 -5.16
N GLU A 258 -6.96 40.60 -5.72
CA GLU A 258 -7.17 39.16 -5.66
C GLU A 258 -7.00 38.64 -4.23
N LEU A 259 -5.97 39.11 -3.52
CA LEU A 259 -5.74 38.71 -2.12
C LEU A 259 -6.89 39.16 -1.22
N GLU A 260 -7.37 40.39 -1.40
CA GLU A 260 -8.54 40.92 -0.67
C GLU A 260 -9.81 40.13 -0.99
N ALA A 261 -10.01 39.72 -2.25
CA ALA A 261 -11.15 38.89 -2.64
C ALA A 261 -11.10 37.47 -2.05
N LEU A 262 -9.89 36.93 -1.82
CA LEU A 262 -9.71 35.66 -1.12
C LEU A 262 -10.03 35.78 0.37
N GLU A 263 -9.64 36.89 1.02
CA GLU A 263 -9.93 37.14 2.44
C GLU A 263 -11.40 37.44 2.69
N ASN A 264 -12.01 38.21 1.80
CA ASN A 264 -13.39 38.64 1.89
C ASN A 264 -14.17 38.15 0.67
N PRO A 265 -14.46 36.83 0.59
CA PRO A 265 -15.19 36.28 -0.54
C PRO A 265 -16.58 36.94 -0.61
N PRO A 266 -17.01 37.40 -1.80
CA PRO A 266 -18.31 38.02 -1.94
C PRO A 266 -19.39 37.03 -1.52
N THR A 267 -20.33 37.49 -0.68
CA THR A 267 -21.45 36.64 -0.27
C THR A 267 -22.23 36.22 -1.50
N PRO A 268 -22.47 34.90 -1.72
CA PRO A 268 -23.30 34.47 -2.82
C PRO A 268 -24.67 35.11 -2.65
N LYS A 269 -25.10 35.91 -3.64
CA LYS A 269 -26.43 36.51 -3.64
C LYS A 269 -27.45 35.40 -3.39
N PRO A 270 -28.39 35.55 -2.43
CA PRO A 270 -29.40 34.54 -2.19
C PRO A 270 -30.15 34.29 -3.50
N LYS A 271 -30.22 33.02 -3.91
CA LYS A 271 -31.07 32.63 -5.04
C LYS A 271 -32.49 33.11 -4.73
N PRO A 272 -33.17 33.81 -5.65
CA PRO A 272 -34.53 34.28 -5.41
C PRO A 272 -35.40 33.09 -5.01
N ALA A 273 -36.07 33.20 -3.86
CA ALA A 273 -37.04 32.23 -3.37
C ALA A 273 -38.21 32.17 -4.36
N GLY A 274 -38.13 31.25 -5.32
CA GLY A 274 -39.12 31.13 -6.39
C GLY A 274 -38.72 30.27 -7.59
N SER A 275 -37.45 29.92 -7.77
CA SER A 275 -37.08 28.96 -8.82
C SER A 275 -37.33 27.53 -8.34
N ALA A 276 -38.47 26.96 -8.72
CA ALA A 276 -38.74 25.53 -8.63
C ALA A 276 -37.55 24.72 -9.21
N PRO A 277 -37.24 23.53 -8.67
CA PRO A 277 -36.22 22.68 -9.26
C PRO A 277 -36.62 22.35 -10.70
N SER A 278 -35.84 22.85 -11.66
CA SER A 278 -35.98 22.47 -13.06
C SER A 278 -35.75 20.97 -13.16
N ARG A 279 -36.85 20.21 -13.33
CA ARG A 279 -36.80 18.81 -13.77
C ARG A 279 -35.96 18.80 -15.04
N ARG A 280 -34.74 18.27 -14.97
CA ARG A 280 -33.95 17.93 -16.16
C ARG A 280 -34.83 17.00 -16.99
N LYS A 281 -35.38 17.50 -18.10
CA LYS A 281 -36.02 16.65 -19.11
C LYS A 281 -34.95 15.71 -19.63
N PRO A 282 -35.22 14.40 -19.76
CA PRO A 282 -34.27 13.48 -20.37
C PRO A 282 -33.96 13.96 -21.80
N MET A 283 -32.67 14.09 -22.11
CA MET A 283 -32.20 14.34 -23.48
C MET A 283 -32.64 13.17 -24.35
N ARG A 284 -33.41 13.49 -25.39
CA ARG A 284 -33.74 12.54 -26.46
C ARG A 284 -32.48 12.34 -27.31
N PRO A 285 -32.10 11.11 -27.70
CA PRO A 285 -30.91 10.87 -28.50
C PRO A 285 -31.01 11.62 -29.83
N HIS A 286 -29.98 12.38 -30.19
CA HIS A 286 -29.88 12.98 -31.51
C HIS A 286 -29.68 11.87 -32.55
N LYS A 287 -30.62 11.80 -33.50
CA LYS A 287 -30.55 10.94 -34.68
C LYS A 287 -29.40 11.45 -35.56
N ALA A 288 -28.39 10.61 -35.80
CA ALA A 288 -27.31 10.92 -36.74
C ALA A 288 -27.91 11.23 -38.12
N LYS A 289 -27.56 12.39 -38.68
CA LYS A 289 -27.88 12.74 -40.06
C LYS A 289 -26.82 12.09 -40.96
N ALA A 290 -27.29 11.32 -41.94
CA ALA A 290 -26.48 10.79 -43.02
C ALA A 290 -25.85 11.95 -43.81
N VAL A 291 -24.58 11.79 -44.16
CA VAL A 291 -23.86 12.65 -45.10
C VAL A 291 -24.18 12.13 -46.49
N GLU A 292 -24.87 12.94 -47.29
CA GLU A 292 -24.98 12.74 -48.74
C GLU A 292 -23.67 13.21 -49.38
N VAL A 293 -23.09 12.35 -50.21
CA VAL A 293 -21.93 12.64 -51.04
C VAL A 293 -22.49 13.06 -52.40
N ASP A 294 -22.43 14.36 -52.70
CA ASP A 294 -22.66 14.85 -54.06
C ASP A 294 -21.37 14.63 -54.86
N ALA A 295 -21.48 13.76 -55.87
CA ALA A 295 -20.61 13.76 -57.02
C ALA A 295 -21.13 14.83 -57.98
N ASP A 296 -20.26 15.70 -58.50
CA ASP A 296 -20.37 16.17 -59.88
C ASP A 296 -19.04 16.80 -60.33
N GLU A 297 -18.81 16.58 -61.62
CA GLU A 297 -17.58 16.70 -62.41
C GLU A 297 -17.17 18.15 -62.73
N GLU A 298 -15.86 18.40 -62.78
CA GLU A 298 -15.15 19.00 -63.93
C GLU A 298 -13.64 18.68 -63.87
#